data_AF-A0A2S7DKY7-F1
#
_entry.id   AF-A0A2S7DKY7-F1
#
_cell.length_a   1.000
_cell.length_b   1.000
_cell.length_c   1.000
_cell.angle_alpha   90.00
_cell.angle_beta   90.00
_cell.angle_gamma   90.00
#
_symmetry.space_group_name_H-M   'P 1'
#
loop_
_entity.id
_entity.type
_entity.pdbx_description
1 polymer ?
#
loop_
_entity_poly.entity_id
_entity_poly.type
_entity_poly.pdbx_seq_one_letter_code
_entity_poly.pdbx_strand_id
1 'polypeptide(L)'
;MKHLIILLLGLLALGHAGAAHADGCGGNLIDHKPVRIAGERVGELQLSYNGGNGRNCAVFAHLGPTRGKPLMTSVEVYVCKPNRNNCGVWQWDPWWDRDDDIYSYQAGPVRIDGRNKCVRAMGYLEYKGETAVAVSDVHCR
;
A
#
# COMPACT_ATOMS: atom_id res chain seq x y z
N MET A 1 33.97 4.53 -54.91
CA MET A 1 34.33 5.41 -53.77
C MET A 1 33.05 5.87 -53.10
N LYS A 2 32.94 5.65 -51.77
CA LYS A 2 32.10 6.39 -50.81
C LYS A 2 30.56 6.25 -50.95
N HIS A 3 29.74 5.96 -49.94
CA HIS A 3 29.91 5.55 -48.54
C HIS A 3 28.59 4.87 -48.13
N LEU A 4 28.69 3.76 -47.41
CA LEU A 4 27.59 3.08 -46.72
C LEU A 4 27.32 3.85 -45.42
N ILE A 5 26.11 4.36 -45.20
CA ILE A 5 25.67 4.92 -43.91
C ILE A 5 24.51 4.07 -43.41
N ILE A 6 24.79 3.20 -42.44
CA ILE A 6 23.78 2.45 -41.68
C ILE A 6 23.41 3.35 -40.49
N LEU A 7 22.22 3.94 -40.52
CA LEU A 7 21.62 4.61 -39.36
C LEU A 7 21.04 3.55 -38.41
N LEU A 8 21.78 3.20 -37.36
CA LEU A 8 21.23 2.52 -36.19
C LEU A 8 20.34 3.53 -35.44
N LEU A 9 19.01 3.44 -35.60
CA LEU A 9 18.09 4.03 -34.62
C LEU A 9 18.03 3.11 -33.41
N GLY A 10 18.68 3.52 -32.31
CA GLY A 10 18.55 2.86 -31.02
C GLY A 10 17.14 2.99 -30.47
N LEU A 11 16.46 1.87 -30.26
CA LEU A 11 15.25 1.80 -29.45
C LEU A 11 15.63 2.04 -27.98
N LEU A 12 15.41 3.25 -27.49
CA LEU A 12 15.28 3.51 -26.06
C LEU A 12 13.89 3.06 -25.62
N ALA A 13 13.77 1.79 -25.23
CA ALA A 13 12.62 1.33 -24.48
C ALA A 13 12.69 1.93 -23.06
N LEU A 14 12.06 3.09 -22.87
CA LEU A 14 11.70 3.57 -21.55
C LEU A 14 10.67 2.59 -20.98
N GLY A 15 11.15 1.58 -20.26
CA GLY A 15 10.33 0.77 -19.38
C GLY A 15 9.78 1.67 -18.28
N HIS A 16 8.60 2.25 -18.51
CA HIS A 16 7.86 2.93 -17.47
C HIS A 16 7.37 1.83 -16.51
N ALA A 17 8.15 1.57 -15.46
CA ALA A 17 7.67 0.83 -14.32
C ALA A 17 6.55 1.67 -13.71
N GLY A 18 5.31 1.42 -14.15
CA GLY A 18 4.14 2.07 -13.59
C GLY A 18 4.15 1.82 -12.08
N ALA A 19 4.19 2.89 -11.30
CA ALA A 19 4.01 2.80 -9.87
C ALA A 19 2.71 2.02 -9.62
N ALA A 20 2.79 0.95 -8.83
CA ALA A 20 1.59 0.25 -8.37
C ALA A 20 0.75 1.27 -7.61
N HIS A 21 -0.31 1.76 -8.27
CA HIS A 21 -1.26 2.64 -7.63
C HIS A 21 -2.09 1.78 -6.69
N ALA A 22 -2.11 2.15 -5.40
CA ALA A 22 -3.13 1.69 -4.48
C ALA A 22 -4.49 2.09 -5.06
N ASP A 23 -5.24 1.12 -5.58
CA ASP A 23 -6.52 1.33 -6.24
C ASP A 23 -7.44 2.18 -5.33
N GLY A 24 -7.67 3.43 -5.74
CA GLY A 24 -8.49 4.40 -5.02
C GLY A 24 -7.78 5.36 -4.06
N CYS A 25 -6.49 5.19 -3.73
CA CYS A 25 -5.80 6.09 -2.80
C CYS A 25 -5.35 7.42 -3.44
N GLY A 26 -5.01 7.41 -4.73
CA GLY A 26 -4.32 8.53 -5.36
C GLY A 26 -2.99 8.89 -4.66
N GLY A 27 -2.29 9.90 -5.17
CA GLY A 27 -0.96 10.27 -4.64
C GLY A 27 0.14 9.27 -4.99
N ASN A 28 1.27 9.39 -4.31
CA ASN A 28 2.46 8.56 -4.54
C ASN A 28 2.51 7.41 -3.53
N LEU A 29 2.80 6.20 -4.01
CA LEU A 29 3.11 5.07 -3.13
C LEU A 29 4.40 5.37 -2.36
N ILE A 30 4.35 5.31 -1.03
CA ILE A 30 5.48 5.58 -0.13
C ILE A 30 5.96 4.34 0.62
N ASP A 31 5.11 3.31 0.73
CA ASP A 31 5.47 1.99 1.26
C ASP A 31 4.56 0.91 0.68
N HIS A 32 5.09 -0.31 0.63
CA HIS A 32 4.31 -1.50 0.34
C HIS A 32 4.96 -2.72 1.02
N LYS A 33 4.13 -3.61 1.57
CA LYS A 33 4.59 -4.81 2.26
C LYS A 33 3.84 -6.03 1.71
N PRO A 34 4.49 -6.86 0.86
CA PRO A 34 3.87 -8.05 0.33
C PRO A 34 3.70 -9.10 1.43
N VAL A 35 2.58 -9.81 1.39
CA VAL A 35 2.22 -10.86 2.36
C VAL A 35 2.27 -12.22 1.69
N ARG A 36 2.84 -13.20 2.41
CA ARG A 36 2.91 -14.59 1.95
C ARG A 36 2.34 -15.55 2.99
N ILE A 37 1.55 -16.52 2.53
CA ILE A 37 1.10 -17.69 3.31
C ILE A 37 1.53 -18.94 2.53
N ALA A 38 2.16 -19.89 3.21
CA ALA A 38 2.68 -21.12 2.60
C ALA A 38 3.52 -20.89 1.32
N GLY A 39 4.31 -19.80 1.29
CA GLY A 39 5.17 -19.43 0.15
C GLY A 39 4.46 -18.69 -0.99
N GLU A 40 3.14 -18.68 -1.03
CA GLU A 40 2.33 -17.96 -2.04
C GLU A 40 2.22 -16.48 -1.66
N ARG A 41 2.38 -15.56 -2.62
CA ARG A 41 2.05 -14.14 -2.40
C ARG A 41 0.53 -13.97 -2.46
N VAL A 42 -0.06 -13.67 -1.31
CA VAL A 42 -1.51 -13.65 -1.10
C VAL A 42 -2.08 -12.25 -0.97
N GLY A 43 -1.24 -11.23 -0.76
CA GLY A 43 -1.72 -9.87 -0.66
C GLY A 43 -0.57 -8.89 -0.52
N GLU A 44 -0.94 -7.62 -0.37
CA GLU A 44 0.00 -6.54 -0.14
C GLU A 44 -0.69 -5.37 0.57
N LEU A 45 -0.08 -4.92 1.66
CA LEU A 45 -0.38 -3.63 2.24
C LEU A 45 0.29 -2.55 1.40
N GLN A 46 -0.44 -1.49 1.06
CA GLN A 46 0.10 -0.34 0.33
C GLN A 46 -0.24 0.95 1.09
N LEU A 47 0.75 1.82 1.25
CA LEU A 47 0.61 3.13 1.89
C LEU A 47 1.04 4.21 0.89
N SER A 48 0.14 5.14 0.61
CA SER A 48 0.35 6.27 -0.29
C SER A 48 0.27 7.61 0.45
N TYR A 49 0.88 8.64 -0.10
CA TYR A 49 0.75 10.03 0.35
C TYR A 49 0.38 10.94 -0.82
N ASN A 50 -0.65 11.75 -0.63
CA ASN A 50 -1.06 12.76 -1.59
C ASN A 50 -0.67 14.16 -1.07
N GLY A 51 0.41 14.73 -1.62
CA GLY A 51 0.88 16.07 -1.25
C GLY A 51 -0.10 17.20 -1.60
N GLY A 52 -1.02 16.99 -2.55
CA GLY A 52 -2.02 17.98 -2.94
C GLY A 52 -3.12 18.19 -1.89
N ASN A 53 -3.44 17.17 -1.09
CA ASN A 53 -4.43 17.27 -0.01
C ASN A 53 -3.87 16.95 1.39
N GLY A 54 -2.60 16.55 1.47
CA GLY A 54 -1.90 16.25 2.72
C GLY A 54 -2.29 14.93 3.37
N ARG A 55 -3.04 14.06 2.69
CA ARG A 55 -3.55 12.81 3.28
C ARG A 55 -2.65 11.63 2.94
N ASN A 56 -2.44 10.78 3.94
CA ASN A 56 -2.02 9.42 3.74
C ASN A 56 -3.23 8.54 3.46
N CYS A 57 -3.03 7.49 2.68
CA CYS A 57 -4.06 6.53 2.32
C CYS A 57 -3.50 5.13 2.31
N ALA A 58 -4.23 4.16 2.86
CA ALA A 58 -3.84 2.77 2.85
C ALA A 58 -4.92 1.86 2.23
N VAL A 59 -4.45 0.82 1.55
CA VAL A 59 -5.26 -0.31 1.07
C VAL A 59 -4.54 -1.62 1.39
N PHE A 60 -5.30 -2.68 1.57
CA PHE A 60 -4.77 -4.04 1.56
C PHE A 60 -5.34 -4.77 0.35
N ALA A 61 -4.50 -5.03 -0.65
CA ALA A 61 -4.91 -5.64 -1.91
C ALA A 61 -4.70 -7.17 -1.90
N HIS A 62 -5.69 -7.90 -2.41
CA HIS A 62 -5.59 -9.34 -2.66
C HIS A 62 -4.76 -9.59 -3.92
N LEU A 63 -3.80 -10.51 -3.81
CA LEU A 63 -2.89 -10.87 -4.90
C LEU A 63 -2.86 -12.40 -5.08
N GLY A 64 -2.45 -12.82 -6.27
CA GLY A 64 -2.27 -14.25 -6.58
C GLY A 64 -3.52 -15.08 -6.27
N PRO A 65 -3.43 -16.12 -5.43
CA PRO A 65 -4.52 -17.08 -5.22
C PRO A 65 -5.69 -16.57 -4.39
N THR A 66 -5.62 -15.38 -3.78
CA THR A 66 -6.70 -14.79 -2.97
C THR A 66 -7.51 -13.75 -3.74
N ARG A 67 -7.02 -13.30 -4.90
CA ARG A 67 -7.72 -12.32 -5.73
C ARG A 67 -9.03 -12.91 -6.25
N GLY A 68 -10.13 -12.18 -6.05
CA GLY A 68 -11.49 -12.60 -6.39
C GLY A 68 -12.14 -13.54 -5.39
N LYS A 69 -11.50 -13.86 -4.26
CA LYS A 69 -12.07 -14.73 -3.21
C LYS A 69 -12.54 -13.90 -2.02
N PRO A 70 -13.79 -14.07 -1.57
CA PRO A 70 -14.29 -13.37 -0.38
C PRO A 70 -13.57 -13.90 0.86
N LEU A 71 -12.76 -13.05 1.49
CA LEU A 71 -11.95 -13.38 2.67
C LEU A 71 -12.03 -12.23 3.68
N MET A 72 -11.98 -12.56 4.96
CA MET A 72 -11.87 -11.55 6.02
C MET A 72 -10.57 -10.77 5.83
N THR A 73 -10.69 -9.47 5.63
CA THR A 73 -9.59 -8.59 5.24
C THR A 73 -9.79 -7.23 5.89
N SER A 74 -8.72 -6.66 6.42
CA SER A 74 -8.77 -5.31 6.96
C SER A 74 -7.52 -4.50 6.65
N VAL A 75 -7.71 -3.18 6.66
CA VAL A 75 -6.64 -2.20 6.54
C VAL A 75 -6.87 -1.07 7.52
N GLU A 76 -5.79 -0.63 8.14
CA GLU A 76 -5.79 0.42 9.13
C GLU A 76 -4.65 1.40 8.85
N VAL A 77 -4.88 2.69 9.11
CA VAL A 77 -3.85 3.72 9.07
C VAL A 77 -3.93 4.57 10.32
N TYR A 78 -2.78 4.85 10.94
CA TYR A 78 -2.67 5.59 12.20
C TYR A 78 -1.69 6.76 12.08
N VAL A 79 -1.96 7.82 12.83
CA VAL A 79 -0.96 8.84 13.17
C VAL A 79 -0.22 8.38 14.42
N CYS A 80 1.10 8.35 14.35
CA CYS A 80 1.98 8.01 15.47
C CYS A 80 2.01 9.18 16.47
N LYS A 81 2.02 8.86 17.76
CA LYS A 81 2.09 9.86 18.84
C LYS A 81 3.39 10.70 18.74
N PRO A 82 3.50 11.86 19.42
CA PRO A 82 4.56 12.88 19.21
C PRO A 82 6.02 12.40 19.24
N ASN A 83 6.30 11.20 19.75
CA ASN A 83 7.63 10.61 19.74
C ASN A 83 7.97 9.80 18.48
N ARG A 84 7.13 9.88 17.42
CA ARG A 84 7.28 9.32 16.05
C ARG A 84 7.44 7.79 15.95
N ASN A 85 7.96 7.13 16.96
CA ASN A 85 8.29 5.71 16.98
C ASN A 85 7.20 4.85 17.64
N ASN A 86 6.23 5.50 18.32
CA ASN A 86 5.12 4.81 18.96
C ASN A 86 3.84 5.06 18.15
N CYS A 87 3.48 4.09 17.32
CA CYS A 87 2.26 4.07 16.53
C CYS A 87 1.37 2.97 17.09
N GLY A 88 0.13 3.30 17.46
CA GLY A 88 -0.80 2.34 18.04
C GLY A 88 -2.21 2.86 18.09
N VAL A 89 -3.17 1.93 18.14
CA VAL A 89 -4.59 2.23 18.27
C VAL A 89 -4.86 2.72 19.68
N TRP A 90 -5.29 3.96 19.79
CA TRP A 90 -5.87 4.48 21.02
C TRP A 90 -7.34 4.66 20.72
N GLN A 91 -8.18 3.77 21.26
CA GLN A 91 -9.59 3.57 20.90
C GLN A 91 -10.45 4.86 20.98
N TRP A 92 -9.94 5.91 21.61
CA TRP A 92 -10.61 7.19 21.84
C TRP A 92 -9.94 8.39 21.14
N ASP A 93 -8.89 8.17 20.34
CA ASP A 93 -8.15 9.22 19.65
C ASP A 93 -8.57 9.25 18.18
N PRO A 94 -8.89 10.41 17.58
CA PRO A 94 -9.27 10.54 16.16
C PRO A 94 -8.07 10.34 15.20
N TRP A 95 -7.06 9.58 15.61
CA TRP A 95 -5.75 9.45 14.99
C TRP A 95 -5.64 8.17 14.16
N TRP A 96 -6.76 7.60 13.74
CA TRP A 96 -6.77 6.41 12.91
C TRP A 96 -8.03 6.28 12.07
N ASP A 97 -7.94 5.45 11.02
CA ASP A 97 -9.04 5.06 10.15
C ASP A 97 -8.88 3.57 9.81
N ARG A 98 -10.00 2.86 9.71
CA ARG A 98 -10.02 1.40 9.49
C ARG A 98 -11.18 1.00 8.60
N ASP A 99 -10.91 0.02 7.77
CA ASP A 99 -11.90 -0.76 7.03
C ASP A 99 -11.65 -2.26 7.28
N ASP A 100 -12.69 -3.01 7.62
CA ASP A 100 -12.65 -4.40 8.08
C ASP A 100 -13.96 -5.09 7.69
N ASP A 101 -13.90 -6.01 6.74
CA ASP A 101 -15.03 -6.82 6.29
C ASP A 101 -14.54 -8.02 5.44
N ILE A 102 -15.47 -8.78 4.86
CA ILE A 102 -15.20 -9.80 3.86
C ILE A 102 -15.08 -9.12 2.48
N TYR A 103 -13.84 -9.08 1.97
CA TYR A 103 -13.52 -8.48 0.67
C TYR A 103 -13.03 -9.52 -0.32
N SER A 104 -13.29 -9.30 -1.61
CA SER A 104 -12.80 -10.18 -2.69
C SER A 104 -11.53 -9.67 -3.37
N TYR A 105 -11.24 -8.38 -3.25
CA TYR A 105 -10.17 -7.73 -4.01
C TYR A 105 -9.31 -6.82 -3.14
N GLN A 106 -9.91 -6.04 -2.25
CA GLN A 106 -9.18 -5.19 -1.33
C GLN A 106 -10.05 -4.73 -0.17
N ALA A 107 -9.42 -4.43 0.97
CA ALA A 107 -9.95 -3.55 1.99
C ALA A 107 -9.42 -2.11 1.80
N GLY A 108 -10.18 -1.12 2.23
CA GLY A 108 -9.92 0.30 2.04
C GLY A 108 -10.45 0.82 0.70
N PRO A 109 -10.14 2.09 0.33
CA PRO A 109 -9.10 2.94 0.91
C PRO A 109 -9.49 3.67 2.21
N VAL A 110 -8.65 3.53 3.24
CA VAL A 110 -8.71 4.33 4.49
C VAL A 110 -7.77 5.52 4.43
N ARG A 111 -8.13 6.66 5.04
CA ARG A 111 -7.41 7.93 4.86
C ARG A 111 -7.29 8.76 6.13
N ILE A 112 -6.07 9.21 6.40
CA ILE A 112 -5.79 10.13 7.51
C ILE A 112 -5.01 11.36 7.06
N ASP A 113 -5.22 12.48 7.75
CA ASP A 113 -4.39 13.68 7.56
C ASP A 113 -2.99 13.43 8.12
N GLY A 114 -1.99 13.42 7.24
CA GLY A 114 -0.60 13.12 7.56
C GLY A 114 0.33 14.32 7.55
N ARG A 115 -0.18 15.54 7.31
CA ARG A 115 0.63 16.76 7.32
C ARG A 115 1.29 16.99 8.68
N ASN A 116 2.60 17.21 8.68
CA ASN A 116 3.40 17.45 9.87
C ASN A 116 3.28 16.33 10.91
N LYS A 117 3.01 15.12 10.45
CA LYS A 117 2.74 13.94 11.27
C LYS A 117 3.55 12.77 10.75
N CYS A 118 3.70 11.77 11.61
CA CYS A 118 4.20 10.47 11.21
C CYS A 118 3.03 9.50 11.17
N VAL A 119 3.00 8.65 10.15
CA VAL A 119 1.92 7.67 9.97
C VAL A 119 2.48 6.27 9.81
N ARG A 120 1.63 5.29 10.11
CA ARG A 120 1.89 3.86 9.87
C ARG A 120 0.59 3.21 9.40
N ALA A 121 0.71 2.19 8.56
CA ALA A 121 -0.41 1.37 8.15
C ALA A 121 -0.19 -0.08 8.57
N MET A 122 -1.31 -0.79 8.72
CA MET A 122 -1.36 -2.21 9.00
C MET A 122 -2.47 -2.83 8.18
N GLY A 123 -2.34 -4.10 7.81
CA GLY A 123 -3.43 -4.83 7.21
C GLY A 123 -3.35 -6.32 7.48
N TYR A 124 -4.52 -6.94 7.40
CA TYR A 124 -4.77 -8.32 7.80
C TYR A 124 -5.49 -9.05 6.69
N LEU A 125 -5.18 -10.34 6.54
CA LEU A 125 -5.88 -11.25 5.64
C LEU A 125 -5.96 -12.64 6.26
N GLU A 126 -7.16 -13.20 6.33
CA GLU A 126 -7.35 -14.60 6.71
C GLU A 126 -7.39 -15.49 5.46
N TYR A 127 -6.49 -16.47 5.38
CA TYR A 127 -6.42 -17.39 4.25
C TYR A 127 -5.83 -18.74 4.67
N LYS A 128 -6.45 -19.84 4.21
CA LYS A 128 -6.05 -21.23 4.55
C LYS A 128 -5.97 -21.51 6.07
N GLY A 129 -6.77 -20.80 6.88
CA GLY A 129 -6.76 -20.94 8.34
C GLY A 129 -5.61 -20.20 9.04
N GLU A 130 -4.83 -19.40 8.31
CA GLU A 130 -3.79 -18.52 8.85
C GLU A 130 -4.21 -17.05 8.72
N THR A 131 -3.90 -16.24 9.74
CA THR A 131 -4.01 -14.78 9.69
C THR A 131 -2.65 -14.21 9.32
N ALA A 132 -2.56 -13.56 8.17
CA ALA A 132 -1.36 -12.87 7.75
C ALA A 132 -1.46 -11.37 8.05
N VAL A 133 -0.36 -10.80 8.54
CA VAL A 133 -0.28 -9.39 8.94
C VAL A 133 0.85 -8.70 8.18
N ALA A 134 0.57 -7.53 7.61
CA ALA A 134 1.59 -6.62 7.12
C ALA A 134 1.54 -5.32 7.91
N VAL A 135 2.72 -4.76 8.18
CA VAL A 135 2.86 -3.48 8.86
C VAL A 135 3.89 -2.63 8.11
N SER A 136 3.51 -1.41 7.72
CA SER A 136 4.42 -0.48 7.06
C SER A 136 5.52 -0.01 8.02
N ASP A 137 6.56 0.62 7.48
CA ASP A 137 7.44 1.46 8.28
C ASP A 137 6.70 2.73 8.71
N VAL A 138 7.34 3.53 9.58
CA VAL A 138 6.83 4.84 9.96
C VAL A 138 7.25 5.86 8.90
N HIS A 139 6.28 6.62 8.38
CA HIS A 139 6.52 7.66 7.38
C HIS A 139 6.13 9.03 7.91
N CYS A 140 7.08 9.97 7.95
CA CYS A 140 6.86 11.34 8.39
C CYS A 140 6.91 12.31 7.20
N ARG A 141 5.96 13.24 7.12
CA ARG A 141 5.88 14.26 6.07
C ARG A 141 5.63 15.65 6.64
#